data_AF-A0A6N7BF94-F1
#
_entry.id   AF-A0A6N7BF94-F1
#
_cell.length_a   1.000
_cell.length_b   1.000
_cell.length_c   1.000
_cell.angle_alpha   90.00
_cell.angle_beta   90.00
_cell.angle_gamma   90.00
#
_symmetry.space_group_name_H-M   'P 1'
#
loop_
_entity.id
_entity.type
_entity.pdbx_description
1 polymer ?
#
loop_
_entity_poly.entity_id
_entity_poly.type
_entity_poly.pdbx_seq_one_letter_code
_entity_poly.pdbx_strand_id
1 'polypeptide(L)'
;MKIFFRITIVLLAAIISIAWFLPQEKITVFLIGDSTCANKPLDDNPERGWGQLFPNFFTSDVIIENHAVNGRSTKSFRDQGLWQKVYDKLKPGDYVFIQFGHNDSKKTDTTRYAEAHTDYKKNLMRYIEETRSKGALPVLLTPVNRRKYDEKGNFIDQHADYPVVVREVAAELNVPLIDVHKTSFELFSKLGVENSKKLFIMSVKPDVFKSLPKGREDNTHFTREGAIEVAKMVVDGIKTLSLPLEKYLKNDLPFSNIAEGKVVALDYFFNHELKKDKDGKEVQFHYTWEDKENSGFYELGNMIENFGAGIYEVPASPKYDELKKVSMYIIVDPDTPKETASPNFMSDSAVVEIAKWVKDGGVLVLFTNDAGNCEFENFNKLSEKFGIHFNEVSRNRLTGTEFYKGKFDRFPGHPIFKGVNSVYLKEISTIKLSSPAEAIFTDGEDVIMACSKVGNGFVFAVGDPWIYNEYYDNRKLPVEFENYKAAKNLFAWLLEKSKRVR
;
A
#
# COMPACT_ATOMS: atom_id res chain seq x y z
N MET A 1 -9.83 -6.48 61.14
CA MET A 1 -10.18 -5.33 60.27
C MET A 1 -9.00 -4.78 59.46
N LYS A 2 -7.82 -4.51 60.04
CA LYS A 2 -6.66 -3.95 59.31
C LYS A 2 -6.01 -4.86 58.25
N ILE A 3 -6.08 -6.19 58.41
CA ILE A 3 -5.52 -7.16 57.45
C ILE A 3 -6.41 -7.31 56.21
N PHE A 4 -7.74 -7.40 56.40
CA PHE A 4 -8.69 -7.42 55.29
C PHE A 4 -8.61 -6.16 54.42
N PHE A 5 -8.46 -4.97 55.03
CA PHE A 5 -8.33 -3.71 54.29
C PHE A 5 -7.05 -3.62 53.44
N ARG A 6 -5.94 -4.23 53.90
CA ARG A 6 -4.68 -4.28 53.12
C ARG A 6 -4.74 -5.26 51.95
N ILE A 7 -5.43 -6.38 52.10
CA ILE A 7 -5.61 -7.37 51.02
C ILE A 7 -6.50 -6.79 49.91
N THR A 8 -7.55 -6.03 50.26
CA THR A 8 -8.42 -5.36 49.28
C THR A 8 -7.68 -4.30 48.47
N ILE A 9 -6.78 -3.51 49.07
CA ILE A 9 -5.99 -2.49 48.36
C ILE A 9 -4.97 -3.13 47.40
N VAL A 10 -4.33 -4.24 47.80
CA VAL A 10 -3.38 -4.97 46.93
C VAL A 10 -4.10 -5.64 45.76
N LEU A 11 -5.30 -6.21 45.98
CA LEU A 11 -6.12 -6.77 44.90
C LEU A 11 -6.65 -5.69 43.94
N LEU A 12 -7.06 -4.51 44.43
CA LEU A 12 -7.44 -3.38 43.58
C LEU A 12 -6.24 -2.84 42.78
N ALA A 13 -5.06 -2.74 43.38
CA ALA A 13 -3.84 -2.33 42.68
C ALA A 13 -3.39 -3.38 41.63
N ALA A 14 -3.58 -4.66 41.90
CA ALA A 14 -3.33 -5.76 40.95
C ALA A 14 -4.34 -5.75 39.78
N ILE A 15 -5.63 -5.50 40.04
CA ILE A 15 -6.66 -5.39 39.01
C ILE A 15 -6.45 -4.14 38.15
N ILE A 16 -6.07 -3.00 38.76
CA ILE A 16 -5.72 -1.79 38.01
C ILE A 16 -4.49 -2.07 37.14
N SER A 17 -3.42 -2.67 37.66
CA SER A 17 -2.21 -2.96 36.87
C SER A 17 -2.43 -3.96 35.73
N ILE A 18 -3.32 -4.96 35.88
CA ILE A 18 -3.70 -5.86 34.77
C ILE A 18 -4.46 -5.13 33.65
N ALA A 19 -5.25 -4.09 33.97
CA ALA A 19 -5.98 -3.30 32.97
C ALA A 19 -5.05 -2.44 32.08
N TRP A 20 -3.84 -2.10 32.53
CA TRP A 20 -2.82 -1.41 31.69
C TRP A 20 -2.13 -2.35 30.70
N PHE A 21 -2.25 -3.67 30.86
CA PHE A 21 -1.65 -4.67 29.98
C PHE A 21 -2.65 -5.28 28.99
N LEU A 22 -3.92 -4.86 29.00
CA LEU A 22 -4.84 -5.24 27.93
C LEU A 22 -4.43 -4.48 26.66
N PRO A 23 -4.21 -5.17 25.52
CA PRO A 23 -3.93 -4.49 24.27
C PRO A 23 -5.10 -3.54 23.97
N GLN A 24 -4.79 -2.26 23.78
CA GLN A 24 -5.78 -1.29 23.36
C GLN A 24 -6.39 -1.77 22.04
N GLU A 25 -7.69 -2.01 22.00
CA GLU A 25 -8.34 -2.40 20.75
C GLU A 25 -8.12 -1.28 19.72
N LYS A 26 -7.60 -1.67 18.55
CA LYS A 26 -7.39 -0.76 17.42
C LYS A 26 -8.73 -0.20 16.97
N ILE A 27 -8.76 1.08 16.63
CA ILE A 27 -9.97 1.73 16.11
C ILE A 27 -10.15 1.28 14.66
N THR A 28 -11.35 0.78 14.31
CA THR A 28 -11.67 0.46 12.92
C THR A 28 -12.47 1.60 12.30
N VAL A 29 -12.05 2.04 11.11
CA VAL A 29 -12.80 2.98 10.28
C VAL A 29 -13.33 2.21 9.07
N PHE A 30 -14.64 2.03 9.01
CA PHE A 30 -15.34 1.43 7.88
C PHE A 30 -15.67 2.50 6.85
N LEU A 31 -15.28 2.29 5.60
CA LEU A 31 -15.68 3.16 4.49
C LEU A 31 -16.80 2.49 3.71
N ILE A 32 -17.95 3.16 3.56
CA ILE A 32 -19.02 2.71 2.67
C ILE A 32 -19.28 3.77 1.59
N GLY A 33 -19.43 3.31 0.35
CA GLY A 33 -19.60 4.22 -0.77
C GLY A 33 -19.59 3.54 -2.14
N ASP A 34 -19.29 4.35 -3.16
CA ASP A 34 -19.33 3.97 -4.57
C ASP A 34 -17.94 3.79 -5.19
N SER A 35 -17.86 3.83 -6.54
CA SER A 35 -16.61 3.62 -7.28
C SER A 35 -15.53 4.66 -6.98
N THR A 36 -15.89 5.87 -6.52
CA THR A 36 -14.91 6.91 -6.20
C THR A 36 -14.13 6.62 -4.91
N CYS A 37 -14.70 5.78 -4.03
CA CYS A 37 -14.09 5.34 -2.77
C CYS A 37 -13.49 3.92 -2.85
N ALA A 38 -14.08 3.04 -3.67
CA ALA A 38 -13.77 1.61 -3.73
C ALA A 38 -12.30 1.27 -4.08
N ASN A 39 -11.81 0.15 -3.55
CA ASN A 39 -10.54 -0.44 -3.96
C ASN A 39 -10.59 -0.88 -5.44
N LYS A 40 -9.48 -0.67 -6.15
CA LYS A 40 -9.29 -1.11 -7.54
C LYS A 40 -8.14 -2.10 -7.61
N PRO A 41 -8.21 -3.10 -8.52
CA PRO A 41 -7.04 -3.90 -8.88
C PRO A 41 -5.85 -2.99 -9.22
N LEU A 42 -4.65 -3.40 -8.83
CA LEU A 42 -3.43 -2.69 -9.20
C LEU A 42 -2.96 -3.10 -10.59
N ASP A 43 -3.06 -4.39 -10.90
CA ASP A 43 -2.81 -4.93 -12.23
C ASP A 43 -3.85 -4.40 -13.24
N ASP A 44 -3.31 -4.04 -14.40
CA ASP A 44 -4.06 -3.70 -15.61
C ASP A 44 -5.18 -2.66 -15.40
N ASN A 45 -5.03 -1.76 -14.42
CA ASN A 45 -6.07 -0.79 -14.09
C ASN A 45 -5.49 0.56 -13.61
N PRO A 46 -5.74 1.67 -14.33
CA PRO A 46 -5.25 2.99 -13.94
C PRO A 46 -6.08 3.67 -12.84
N GLU A 47 -7.26 3.12 -12.53
CA GLU A 47 -8.21 3.71 -11.60
C GLU A 47 -7.77 3.49 -10.14
N ARG A 48 -8.00 4.48 -9.27
CA ARG A 48 -7.90 4.31 -7.81
C ARG A 48 -9.10 4.98 -7.14
N GLY A 49 -9.66 4.34 -6.11
CA GLY A 49 -10.61 5.00 -5.22
C GLY A 49 -9.86 5.73 -4.10
N TRP A 50 -10.38 6.84 -3.59
CA TRP A 50 -9.71 7.57 -2.51
C TRP A 50 -9.59 6.71 -1.24
N GLY A 51 -10.59 5.86 -0.96
CA GLY A 51 -10.58 4.94 0.18
C GLY A 51 -9.50 3.86 0.10
N GLN A 52 -8.98 3.57 -1.11
CA GLN A 52 -7.85 2.68 -1.30
C GLN A 52 -6.53 3.28 -0.80
N LEU A 53 -6.40 4.61 -0.89
CA LEU A 53 -5.17 5.32 -0.51
C LEU A 53 -5.25 5.91 0.90
N PHE A 54 -6.47 6.04 1.43
CA PHE A 54 -6.76 6.54 2.77
C PHE A 54 -5.99 5.87 3.92
N PRO A 55 -5.72 4.53 3.92
CA PRO A 55 -4.96 3.90 5.00
C PRO A 55 -3.54 4.47 5.17
N ASN A 56 -2.94 4.98 4.08
CA ASN A 56 -1.58 5.51 4.12
C ASN A 56 -1.42 6.72 5.04
N PHE A 57 -2.50 7.45 5.34
CA PHE A 57 -2.47 8.65 6.19
C PHE A 57 -2.48 8.33 7.69
N PHE A 58 -2.76 7.08 8.09
CA PHE A 58 -2.87 6.69 9.49
C PHE A 58 -1.68 5.87 9.96
N THR A 59 -1.41 5.93 11.25
CA THR A 59 -0.54 5.01 11.99
C THR A 59 -1.16 3.60 12.05
N SER A 60 -0.39 2.62 12.47
CA SER A 60 -0.83 1.21 12.57
C SER A 60 -1.88 0.95 13.67
N ASP A 61 -2.23 1.96 14.47
CA ASP A 61 -3.26 1.91 15.50
C ASP A 61 -4.69 2.05 14.95
N VAL A 62 -4.84 2.42 13.69
CA VAL A 62 -6.13 2.52 12.99
C VAL A 62 -6.18 1.49 11.88
N ILE A 63 -7.27 0.71 11.85
CA ILE A 63 -7.58 -0.22 10.77
C ILE A 63 -8.58 0.45 9.84
N ILE A 64 -8.29 0.52 8.55
CA ILE A 64 -9.25 0.98 7.55
C ILE A 64 -9.86 -0.23 6.84
N GLU A 65 -11.16 -0.43 6.99
CA GLU A 65 -11.92 -1.42 6.23
C GLU A 65 -12.72 -0.73 5.12
N ASN A 66 -12.20 -0.77 3.88
CA ASN A 66 -12.89 -0.18 2.73
C ASN A 66 -13.91 -1.16 2.12
N HIS A 67 -15.20 -0.90 2.38
CA HIS A 67 -16.34 -1.66 1.88
C HIS A 67 -17.07 -0.95 0.74
N ALA A 68 -16.54 0.17 0.22
CA ALA A 68 -17.12 0.82 -0.93
C ALA A 68 -17.05 -0.08 -2.18
N VAL A 69 -18.10 -0.05 -3.00
CA VAL A 69 -18.21 -0.93 -4.17
C VAL A 69 -18.65 -0.16 -5.40
N ASN A 70 -18.04 -0.47 -6.54
CA ASN A 70 -18.29 0.19 -7.82
C ASN A 70 -19.77 0.26 -8.18
N GLY A 71 -20.26 1.45 -8.55
CA GLY A 71 -21.61 1.63 -9.03
C GLY A 71 -22.71 1.46 -7.97
N ARG A 72 -22.38 1.42 -6.67
CA ARG A 72 -23.40 1.32 -5.62
C ARG A 72 -23.99 2.68 -5.28
N SER A 73 -25.26 2.69 -4.94
CA SER A 73 -26.01 3.80 -4.37
C SER A 73 -26.38 3.48 -2.91
N THR A 74 -26.92 4.45 -2.17
CA THR A 74 -27.45 4.21 -0.82
C THR A 74 -28.46 3.07 -0.80
N LYS A 75 -29.30 2.96 -1.83
CA LYS A 75 -30.31 1.92 -2.00
C LYS A 75 -29.67 0.56 -2.34
N SER A 76 -28.93 0.49 -3.44
CA SER A 76 -28.41 -0.79 -3.93
C SER A 76 -27.41 -1.44 -2.97
N PHE A 77 -26.69 -0.63 -2.19
CA PHE A 77 -25.73 -1.13 -1.20
C PHE A 77 -26.44 -1.90 -0.07
N ARG A 78 -27.65 -1.49 0.31
CA ARG A 78 -28.51 -2.24 1.24
C ARG A 78 -29.13 -3.46 0.57
N ASP A 79 -29.73 -3.28 -0.60
CA ASP A 79 -30.47 -4.33 -1.30
C ASP A 79 -29.58 -5.56 -1.61
N GLN A 80 -28.28 -5.33 -1.81
CA GLN A 80 -27.29 -6.38 -2.07
C GLN A 80 -26.63 -6.95 -0.80
N GLY A 81 -27.11 -6.58 0.39
CA GLY A 81 -26.57 -7.05 1.68
C GLY A 81 -25.16 -6.56 1.99
N LEU A 82 -24.62 -5.58 1.25
CA LEU A 82 -23.27 -5.06 1.48
C LEU A 82 -23.18 -4.30 2.80
N TRP A 83 -24.23 -3.56 3.16
CA TRP A 83 -24.33 -2.93 4.47
C TRP A 83 -24.35 -3.94 5.62
N GLN A 84 -25.08 -5.05 5.46
CA GLN A 84 -25.20 -6.04 6.53
C GLN A 84 -23.82 -6.60 6.93
N LYS A 85 -22.94 -6.82 5.95
CA LYS A 85 -21.55 -7.26 6.18
C LYS A 85 -20.74 -6.28 7.04
N VAL A 86 -21.00 -4.99 6.93
CA VAL A 86 -20.37 -3.95 7.76
C VAL A 86 -21.02 -3.92 9.13
N TYR A 87 -22.36 -3.81 9.16
CA TYR A 87 -23.16 -3.71 10.38
C TYR A 87 -22.88 -4.85 11.37
N ASP A 88 -22.70 -6.07 10.88
CA ASP A 88 -22.43 -7.24 11.72
C ASP A 88 -21.04 -7.22 12.38
N LYS A 89 -20.10 -6.45 11.83
CA LYS A 89 -18.74 -6.29 12.36
C LYS A 89 -18.57 -5.12 13.33
N LEU A 90 -19.48 -4.14 13.30
CA LEU A 90 -19.32 -2.90 14.05
C LEU A 90 -19.19 -3.14 15.55
N LYS A 91 -18.19 -2.50 16.15
CA LYS A 91 -17.98 -2.44 17.61
C LYS A 91 -18.14 -1.00 18.13
N PRO A 92 -18.40 -0.83 19.43
CA PRO A 92 -18.38 0.48 20.05
C PRO A 92 -17.04 1.21 19.83
N GLY A 93 -17.09 2.47 19.41
CA GLY A 93 -15.91 3.29 19.14
C GLY A 93 -15.35 3.20 17.71
N ASP A 94 -15.81 2.26 16.89
CA ASP A 94 -15.51 2.25 15.46
C ASP A 94 -16.13 3.47 14.75
N TYR A 95 -15.59 3.83 13.59
CA TYR A 95 -16.16 4.87 12.73
C TYR A 95 -16.78 4.27 11.47
N VAL A 96 -17.86 4.89 10.97
CA VAL A 96 -18.42 4.59 9.64
C VAL A 96 -18.46 5.87 8.82
N PHE A 97 -17.60 5.94 7.81
CA PHE A 97 -17.55 7.04 6.85
C PHE A 97 -18.46 6.70 5.67
N ILE A 98 -19.46 7.55 5.43
CA ILE A 98 -20.57 7.26 4.51
C ILE A 98 -20.52 8.29 3.36
N GLN A 99 -20.23 7.84 2.14
CA GLN A 99 -20.19 8.69 0.95
C GLN A 99 -20.93 8.06 -0.24
N PHE A 100 -22.08 8.64 -0.62
CA PHE A 100 -22.89 8.22 -1.76
C PHE A 100 -23.43 9.44 -2.53
N GLY A 101 -24.18 9.20 -3.61
CA GLY A 101 -24.83 10.25 -4.42
C GLY A 101 -24.61 10.11 -5.93
N HIS A 102 -23.48 9.54 -6.38
CA HIS A 102 -23.18 9.42 -7.82
C HIS A 102 -24.14 8.51 -8.57
N ASN A 103 -24.56 7.42 -7.93
CA ASN A 103 -25.42 6.41 -8.55
C ASN A 103 -26.88 6.55 -8.12
N ASP A 104 -27.12 7.17 -6.96
CA ASP A 104 -28.44 7.55 -6.48
C ASP A 104 -29.14 8.51 -7.46
N SER A 105 -28.38 9.39 -8.11
CA SER A 105 -28.89 10.36 -9.10
C SER A 105 -29.28 9.79 -10.46
N LYS A 106 -29.04 8.51 -10.73
CA LYS A 106 -29.30 7.88 -12.04
C LYS A 106 -30.74 7.41 -12.20
N LYS A 107 -31.67 8.34 -12.49
CA LYS A 107 -33.11 8.09 -12.69
C LYS A 107 -33.47 6.90 -13.59
N THR A 108 -32.65 6.64 -14.61
CA THR A 108 -32.88 5.56 -15.58
C THR A 108 -32.51 4.17 -15.06
N ASP A 109 -31.74 4.07 -13.98
CA ASP A 109 -31.35 2.80 -13.36
C ASP A 109 -32.13 2.62 -12.05
N THR A 110 -33.33 2.05 -12.12
CA THR A 110 -34.24 1.88 -10.98
C THR A 110 -33.67 0.99 -9.87
N THR A 111 -32.65 0.18 -10.16
CA THR A 111 -31.97 -0.64 -9.15
C THR A 111 -31.08 0.19 -8.23
N ARG A 112 -30.61 1.35 -8.71
CA ARG A 112 -29.70 2.25 -7.99
C ARG A 112 -30.34 3.58 -7.62
N TYR A 113 -31.28 4.06 -8.43
CA TYR A 113 -31.93 5.34 -8.24
C TYR A 113 -32.54 5.44 -6.84
N ALA A 114 -32.26 6.54 -6.16
CA ALA A 114 -32.87 6.92 -4.90
C ALA A 114 -33.10 8.43 -4.97
N GLU A 115 -34.36 8.86 -5.03
CA GLU A 115 -34.70 10.28 -5.12
C GLU A 115 -34.14 11.03 -3.90
N ALA A 116 -33.59 12.23 -4.12
CA ALA A 116 -32.73 12.93 -3.17
C ALA A 116 -33.42 13.20 -1.83
N HIS A 117 -34.62 13.80 -1.86
CA HIS A 117 -35.31 14.26 -0.66
C HIS A 117 -36.14 13.17 0.02
N THR A 118 -36.31 12.01 -0.62
CA THR A 118 -37.07 10.87 -0.10
C THR A 118 -36.19 9.67 0.19
N ASP A 119 -36.02 8.75 -0.76
CA ASP A 119 -35.34 7.46 -0.55
C ASP A 119 -33.87 7.65 -0.17
N TYR A 120 -33.16 8.59 -0.80
CA TYR A 120 -31.76 8.87 -0.50
C TYR A 120 -31.60 9.40 0.93
N LYS A 121 -32.37 10.45 1.28
CA LYS A 121 -32.42 11.00 2.65
C LYS A 121 -32.72 9.92 3.68
N LYS A 122 -33.77 9.14 3.46
CA LYS A 122 -34.18 8.04 4.36
C LYS A 122 -33.08 6.99 4.53
N ASN A 123 -32.40 6.61 3.45
CA ASN A 123 -31.32 5.63 3.53
C ASN A 123 -30.12 6.17 4.32
N LEU A 124 -29.71 7.43 4.12
CA LEU A 124 -28.63 8.07 4.88
C LEU A 124 -28.93 8.07 6.39
N MET A 125 -30.13 8.54 6.76
CA MET A 125 -30.58 8.54 8.17
C MET A 125 -30.51 7.13 8.77
N ARG A 126 -30.98 6.12 8.02
CA ARG A 126 -30.96 4.73 8.47
C ARG A 126 -29.54 4.17 8.66
N TYR A 127 -28.58 4.51 7.79
CA TYR A 127 -27.17 4.13 8.02
C TYR A 127 -26.61 4.73 9.31
N ILE A 128 -26.93 6.00 9.59
CA ILE A 128 -26.50 6.71 10.79
C ILE A 128 -27.09 6.07 12.05
N GLU A 129 -28.40 5.83 12.06
CA GLU A 129 -29.11 5.21 13.18
C GLU A 129 -28.59 3.81 13.48
N GLU A 130 -28.44 2.98 12.44
CA GLU A 130 -27.93 1.62 12.60
C GLU A 130 -26.46 1.63 13.06
N THR A 131 -25.61 2.54 12.56
CA THR A 131 -24.25 2.73 13.07
C THR A 131 -24.23 3.06 14.55
N ARG A 132 -25.05 4.03 14.98
CA ARG A 132 -25.19 4.42 16.39
C ARG A 132 -25.73 3.29 17.26
N SER A 133 -26.63 2.45 16.74
CA SER A 133 -27.17 1.29 17.47
C SER A 133 -26.10 0.27 17.88
N LYS A 134 -24.94 0.27 17.20
CA LYS A 134 -23.78 -0.57 17.51
C LYS A 134 -22.74 0.12 18.39
N GLY A 135 -22.99 1.36 18.81
CA GLY A 135 -22.03 2.21 19.53
C GLY A 135 -20.91 2.77 18.66
N ALA A 136 -21.01 2.60 17.34
CA ALA A 136 -20.08 3.18 16.37
C ALA A 136 -20.44 4.64 16.03
N LEU A 137 -19.48 5.37 15.46
CA LEU A 137 -19.53 6.79 15.21
C LEU A 137 -19.71 7.06 13.69
N PRO A 138 -20.90 7.51 13.25
CA PRO A 138 -21.10 7.85 11.84
C PRO A 138 -20.41 9.18 11.49
N VAL A 139 -19.87 9.26 10.27
CA VAL A 139 -19.36 10.50 9.66
C VAL A 139 -19.91 10.56 8.24
N LEU A 140 -20.61 11.66 7.92
CA LEU A 140 -21.14 11.89 6.58
C LEU A 140 -20.11 12.60 5.70
N LEU A 141 -20.06 12.19 4.43
CA LEU A 141 -19.28 12.86 3.41
C LEU A 141 -20.20 13.20 2.23
N THR A 142 -20.17 14.44 1.75
CA THR A 142 -20.84 14.80 0.50
C THR A 142 -20.17 14.09 -0.68
N PRO A 143 -20.91 13.79 -1.77
CA PRO A 143 -20.32 13.16 -2.95
C PRO A 143 -19.27 14.07 -3.59
N VAL A 144 -18.13 13.51 -3.95
CA VAL A 144 -17.08 14.24 -4.69
C VAL A 144 -17.63 14.72 -6.03
N ASN A 145 -17.19 15.89 -6.52
CA ASN A 145 -17.63 16.40 -7.82
C ASN A 145 -17.17 15.52 -8.99
N ARG A 146 -18.01 15.44 -10.02
CA ARG A 146 -17.63 14.94 -11.35
C ARG A 146 -16.97 16.09 -12.12
N ARG A 147 -15.94 15.79 -12.89
CA ARG A 147 -15.26 16.78 -13.73
C ARG A 147 -16.19 17.29 -14.84
N LYS A 148 -16.60 18.55 -14.79
CA LYS A 148 -17.32 19.19 -15.89
C LYS A 148 -17.04 20.68 -15.92
N TYR A 149 -16.87 21.20 -17.14
CA TYR A 149 -16.63 22.60 -17.40
C TYR A 149 -17.58 23.11 -18.48
N ASP A 150 -17.95 24.38 -18.41
CA ASP A 150 -18.69 25.06 -19.47
C ASP A 150 -17.77 25.45 -20.63
N GLU A 151 -18.33 26.01 -21.70
CA GLU A 151 -17.57 26.47 -22.87
C GLU A 151 -16.56 27.59 -22.54
N LYS A 152 -16.74 28.28 -21.40
CA LYS A 152 -15.85 29.34 -20.91
C LYS A 152 -14.77 28.80 -19.96
N GLY A 153 -14.78 27.50 -19.67
CA GLY A 153 -13.83 26.85 -18.75
C GLY A 153 -14.17 26.98 -17.27
N ASN A 154 -15.39 27.41 -16.91
CA ASN A 154 -15.86 27.44 -15.53
C ASN A 154 -16.31 26.05 -15.10
N PHE A 155 -16.00 25.65 -13.87
CA PHE A 155 -16.42 24.35 -13.34
C PHE A 155 -17.94 24.33 -13.09
N ILE A 156 -18.59 23.23 -13.47
CA ILE A 156 -20.04 23.05 -13.32
C ILE A 156 -20.33 21.84 -12.42
N ASP A 157 -21.14 22.06 -11.38
CA ASP A 157 -21.66 20.99 -10.53
C ASP A 157 -22.61 20.06 -11.31
N GLN A 158 -22.56 18.76 -11.02
CA GLN A 158 -23.38 17.71 -11.64
C GLN A 158 -24.25 16.95 -10.63
N HIS A 159 -24.21 17.30 -9.35
CA HIS A 159 -24.81 16.51 -8.28
C HIS A 159 -26.13 17.05 -7.74
N ALA A 160 -26.63 18.18 -8.26
CA ALA A 160 -27.94 18.75 -7.91
C ALA A 160 -28.17 18.78 -6.38
N ASP A 161 -29.30 18.26 -5.89
CA ASP A 161 -29.68 18.32 -4.47
C ASP A 161 -28.99 17.28 -3.58
N TYR A 162 -28.25 16.31 -4.13
CA TYR A 162 -27.65 15.24 -3.31
C TYR A 162 -26.66 15.75 -2.24
N PRO A 163 -25.73 16.68 -2.54
CA PRO A 163 -24.87 17.29 -1.53
C PRO A 163 -25.67 18.11 -0.51
N VAL A 164 -26.77 18.75 -0.92
CA VAL A 164 -27.65 19.52 -0.03
C VAL A 164 -28.30 18.60 0.99
N VAL A 165 -28.90 17.49 0.55
CA VAL A 165 -29.53 16.51 1.45
C VAL A 165 -28.53 15.91 2.44
N VAL A 166 -27.28 15.65 2.03
CA VAL A 166 -26.25 15.16 2.97
C VAL A 166 -25.98 16.20 4.07
N ARG A 167 -25.89 17.50 3.72
CA ARG A 167 -25.71 18.59 4.70
C ARG A 167 -26.90 18.69 5.64
N GLU A 168 -28.12 18.59 5.11
CA GLU A 168 -29.35 18.61 5.90
C GLU A 168 -29.42 17.44 6.88
N VAL A 169 -29.17 16.21 6.43
CA VAL A 169 -29.17 15.03 7.30
C VAL A 169 -28.09 15.14 8.39
N ALA A 170 -26.90 15.64 8.05
CA ALA A 170 -25.84 15.84 9.02
C ALA A 170 -26.24 16.84 10.12
N ALA A 171 -26.88 17.95 9.74
CA ALA A 171 -27.40 18.93 10.68
C ALA A 171 -28.56 18.37 11.52
N GLU A 172 -29.53 17.71 10.88
CA GLU A 172 -30.73 17.14 11.50
C GLU A 172 -30.39 16.09 12.56
N LEU A 173 -29.43 15.21 12.26
CA LEU A 173 -29.03 14.12 13.15
C LEU A 173 -27.79 14.44 14.00
N ASN A 174 -27.25 15.66 13.91
CA ASN A 174 -26.01 16.09 14.56
C ASN A 174 -24.87 15.08 14.35
N VAL A 175 -24.53 14.83 13.08
CA VAL A 175 -23.47 13.93 12.65
C VAL A 175 -22.33 14.76 12.05
N PRO A 176 -21.05 14.45 12.37
CA PRO A 176 -19.92 15.12 11.72
C PRO A 176 -20.00 15.03 10.20
N LEU A 177 -19.77 16.16 9.53
CA LEU A 177 -19.83 16.29 8.07
C LEU A 177 -18.50 16.74 7.51
N ILE A 178 -17.93 15.95 6.60
CA ILE A 178 -16.80 16.35 5.76
C ILE A 178 -17.34 16.71 4.38
N ASP A 179 -17.32 18.00 4.04
CA ASP A 179 -17.91 18.50 2.79
C ASP A 179 -16.94 18.38 1.60
N VAL A 180 -16.71 17.15 1.14
CA VAL A 180 -15.83 16.84 0.02
C VAL A 180 -16.33 17.43 -1.30
N HIS A 181 -17.65 17.58 -1.48
CA HIS A 181 -18.25 18.28 -2.61
C HIS A 181 -17.72 19.72 -2.68
N LYS A 182 -17.80 20.48 -1.58
CA LYS A 182 -17.26 21.85 -1.57
C LYS A 182 -15.76 21.91 -1.88
N THR A 183 -14.94 21.14 -1.19
CA THR A 183 -13.48 21.19 -1.36
C THR A 183 -13.01 20.69 -2.73
N SER A 184 -13.70 19.70 -3.30
CA SER A 184 -13.42 19.23 -4.66
C SER A 184 -13.85 20.24 -5.72
N PHE A 185 -14.97 20.94 -5.53
CA PHE A 185 -15.38 22.04 -6.42
C PHE A 185 -14.32 23.13 -6.46
N GLU A 186 -13.81 23.55 -5.30
CA GLU A 186 -12.75 24.56 -5.18
C GLU A 186 -11.46 24.13 -5.90
N LEU A 187 -11.01 22.89 -5.68
CA LEU A 187 -9.81 22.37 -6.33
C LEU A 187 -9.97 22.30 -7.86
N PHE A 188 -11.05 21.72 -8.34
CA PHE A 188 -11.26 21.53 -9.77
C PHE A 188 -11.49 22.86 -10.50
N SER A 189 -12.15 23.82 -9.84
CA SER A 189 -12.26 25.20 -10.34
C SER A 189 -10.88 25.85 -10.48
N LYS A 190 -10.02 25.71 -9.46
CA LYS A 190 -8.67 26.27 -9.48
C LYS A 190 -7.77 25.64 -10.55
N LEU A 191 -7.88 24.34 -10.78
CA LEU A 191 -7.07 23.63 -11.77
C LEU A 191 -7.49 23.96 -13.21
N GLY A 192 -8.78 24.22 -13.44
CA GLY A 192 -9.33 24.44 -14.76
C GLY A 192 -9.31 23.19 -15.65
N VAL A 193 -9.73 23.36 -16.91
CA VAL A 193 -9.95 22.25 -17.86
C VAL A 193 -8.70 21.38 -18.02
N GLU A 194 -7.55 21.95 -18.36
CA GLU A 194 -6.37 21.14 -18.72
C GLU A 194 -5.72 20.48 -17.50
N ASN A 195 -5.44 21.25 -16.43
CA ASN A 195 -4.71 20.69 -15.29
C ASN A 195 -5.54 19.71 -14.46
N SER A 196 -6.87 19.73 -14.55
CA SER A 196 -7.71 18.75 -13.88
C SER A 196 -7.67 17.37 -14.55
N LYS A 197 -7.27 17.26 -15.83
CA LYS A 197 -7.22 15.97 -16.54
C LYS A 197 -6.36 14.93 -15.83
N LYS A 198 -5.26 15.34 -15.18
CA LYS A 198 -4.37 14.42 -14.45
C LYS A 198 -5.02 13.74 -13.24
N LEU A 199 -6.08 14.32 -12.68
CA LEU A 199 -6.80 13.76 -11.53
C LEU A 199 -7.83 12.72 -11.93
N PHE A 200 -8.21 12.67 -13.21
CA PHE A 200 -9.27 11.81 -13.71
C PHE A 200 -8.74 10.88 -14.81
N ILE A 201 -9.45 9.79 -15.09
CA ILE A 201 -9.10 8.86 -16.17
C ILE A 201 -9.38 9.50 -17.53
N MET A 202 -8.66 10.57 -17.90
CA MET A 202 -8.91 11.43 -19.06
C MET A 202 -7.85 11.29 -20.17
N SER A 203 -6.84 10.44 -19.99
CA SER A 203 -5.72 10.35 -20.91
C SER A 203 -5.17 8.93 -21.03
N VAL A 204 -6.03 7.93 -20.81
CA VAL A 204 -5.64 6.53 -21.03
C VAL A 204 -5.66 6.26 -22.53
N LYS A 205 -4.48 6.03 -23.11
CA LYS A 205 -4.33 5.70 -24.53
C LYS A 205 -4.75 4.25 -24.82
N PRO A 206 -5.15 3.95 -26.07
CA PRO A 206 -5.35 2.58 -26.53
C PRO A 206 -4.16 1.66 -26.24
N ASP A 207 -4.45 0.39 -25.96
CA ASP A 207 -3.49 -0.69 -25.73
C ASP A 207 -2.47 -0.48 -24.59
N VAL A 208 -2.65 0.55 -23.76
CA VAL A 208 -1.84 0.73 -22.53
C VAL A 208 -2.27 -0.26 -21.45
N PHE A 209 -3.57 -0.49 -21.31
CA PHE A 209 -4.14 -1.48 -20.41
C PHE A 209 -4.95 -2.48 -21.24
N LYS A 210 -4.72 -3.79 -21.03
CA LYS A 210 -5.45 -4.87 -21.69
C LYS A 210 -6.95 -4.79 -21.38
N SER A 211 -7.31 -4.32 -20.20
CA SER A 211 -8.69 -4.08 -19.75
C SER A 211 -9.34 -2.89 -20.45
N LEU A 212 -8.53 -1.98 -21.02
CA LEU A 212 -8.96 -0.77 -21.74
C LEU A 212 -8.29 -0.71 -23.12
N PRO A 213 -8.56 -1.68 -24.03
CA PRO A 213 -7.86 -1.77 -25.31
C PRO A 213 -8.08 -0.54 -26.20
N LYS A 214 -9.22 0.14 -26.05
CA LYS A 214 -9.54 1.39 -26.77
C LYS A 214 -9.11 2.66 -26.03
N GLY A 215 -8.42 2.54 -24.91
CA GLY A 215 -8.19 3.64 -23.99
C GLY A 215 -9.47 4.01 -23.24
N ARG A 216 -9.41 5.11 -22.48
CA ARG A 216 -10.55 5.62 -21.71
C ARG A 216 -10.41 7.12 -21.42
N GLU A 217 -11.51 7.84 -21.63
CA GLU A 217 -11.74 9.18 -21.13
C GLU A 217 -12.98 9.18 -20.23
N ASP A 218 -12.81 9.58 -18.97
CA ASP A 218 -13.79 9.46 -17.92
C ASP A 218 -13.62 10.60 -16.91
N ASN A 219 -14.70 11.35 -16.73
CA ASN A 219 -14.76 12.54 -15.88
C ASN A 219 -15.19 12.24 -14.42
N THR A 220 -15.31 10.97 -14.04
CA THR A 220 -15.79 10.55 -12.71
C THR A 220 -14.73 9.81 -11.93
N HIS A 221 -14.01 8.92 -12.60
CA HIS A 221 -13.08 8.02 -11.93
C HIS A 221 -11.68 8.62 -11.90
N PHE A 222 -10.99 8.40 -10.78
CA PHE A 222 -9.72 9.06 -10.51
C PHE A 222 -8.52 8.23 -10.98
N THR A 223 -7.49 8.93 -11.41
CA THR A 223 -6.13 8.40 -11.37
C THR A 223 -5.70 8.23 -9.91
N ARG A 224 -4.53 7.63 -9.70
CA ARG A 224 -3.88 7.62 -8.38
C ARG A 224 -3.73 9.04 -7.80
N GLU A 225 -3.31 10.02 -8.60
CA GLU A 225 -3.15 11.41 -8.14
C GLU A 225 -4.49 12.00 -7.67
N GLY A 226 -5.55 11.82 -8.45
CA GLY A 226 -6.89 12.29 -8.06
C GLY A 226 -7.40 11.65 -6.78
N ALA A 227 -7.19 10.34 -6.62
CA ALA A 227 -7.58 9.62 -5.41
C ALA A 227 -6.82 10.12 -4.17
N ILE A 228 -5.53 10.50 -4.30
CA ILE A 228 -4.75 11.11 -3.22
C ILE A 228 -5.33 12.47 -2.84
N GLU A 229 -5.63 13.33 -3.81
CA GLU A 229 -6.17 14.67 -3.53
C GLU A 229 -7.52 14.59 -2.82
N VAL A 230 -8.38 13.65 -3.20
CA VAL A 230 -9.66 13.43 -2.50
C VAL A 230 -9.44 12.86 -1.10
N ALA A 231 -8.51 11.91 -0.92
CA ALA A 231 -8.20 11.38 0.40
C ALA A 231 -7.62 12.46 1.34
N LYS A 232 -6.82 13.39 0.82
CA LYS A 232 -6.35 14.57 1.55
C LYS A 232 -7.51 15.45 2.01
N MET A 233 -8.51 15.72 1.15
CA MET A 233 -9.70 16.48 1.55
C MET A 233 -10.43 15.81 2.73
N VAL A 234 -10.50 14.47 2.75
CA VAL A 234 -11.10 13.73 3.86
C VAL A 234 -10.28 13.87 5.14
N VAL A 235 -8.94 13.77 5.04
CA VAL A 235 -8.02 13.98 6.17
C VAL A 235 -8.10 15.42 6.71
N ASP A 236 -8.18 16.42 5.84
CA ASP A 236 -8.32 17.81 6.24
C ASP A 236 -9.69 18.05 6.90
N GLY A 237 -10.73 17.34 6.46
CA GLY A 237 -12.03 17.28 7.13
C GLY A 237 -11.94 16.72 8.55
N ILE A 238 -11.20 15.63 8.76
CA ILE A 238 -10.94 15.04 10.08
C ILE A 238 -10.32 16.08 11.02
N LYS A 239 -9.29 16.80 10.54
CA LYS A 239 -8.60 17.85 11.31
C LYS A 239 -9.50 19.06 11.60
N THR A 240 -10.24 19.52 10.58
CA THR A 240 -11.13 20.69 10.70
C THR A 240 -12.24 20.46 11.71
N LEU A 241 -12.76 19.23 11.77
CA LEU A 241 -13.78 18.82 12.74
C LEU A 241 -13.18 18.42 14.09
N SER A 242 -11.85 18.40 14.22
CA SER A 242 -11.13 17.91 15.39
C SER A 242 -11.61 16.53 15.84
N LEU A 243 -11.85 15.63 14.89
CA LEU A 243 -12.27 14.27 15.22
C LEU A 243 -11.13 13.58 15.99
N PRO A 244 -11.45 12.73 17.00
CA PRO A 244 -10.43 12.00 17.75
C PRO A 244 -9.46 11.16 16.89
N LEU A 245 -9.82 10.86 15.64
CA LEU A 245 -8.96 10.22 14.64
C LEU A 245 -7.70 11.02 14.30
N GLU A 246 -7.70 12.35 14.47
CA GLU A 246 -6.58 13.22 14.12
C GLU A 246 -5.27 12.80 14.79
N LYS A 247 -5.32 12.31 16.04
CA LYS A 247 -4.14 11.89 16.80
C LYS A 247 -3.41 10.67 16.21
N TYR A 248 -4.05 9.95 15.29
CA TYR A 248 -3.49 8.79 14.61
C TYR A 248 -3.00 9.11 13.21
N LEU A 249 -3.14 10.36 12.74
CA LEU A 249 -2.62 10.77 11.44
C LEU A 249 -1.09 10.81 11.49
N LYS A 250 -0.46 10.36 10.41
CA LYS A 250 0.98 10.50 10.22
C LYS A 250 1.32 11.97 9.98
N ASN A 251 2.44 12.42 10.56
CA ASN A 251 2.90 13.81 10.46
C ASN A 251 3.34 14.19 9.03
N ASP A 252 3.91 13.25 8.29
CA ASP A 252 4.36 13.46 6.92
C ASP A 252 3.38 12.86 5.91
N LEU A 253 3.20 13.54 4.78
CA LEU A 253 2.50 12.95 3.64
C LEU A 253 3.30 11.73 3.16
N PRO A 254 2.64 10.55 3.08
CA PRO A 254 3.34 9.35 2.64
C PRO A 254 3.64 9.37 1.13
N PHE A 255 3.03 10.31 0.38
CA PHE A 255 3.08 10.38 -1.08
C PHE A 255 4.13 11.37 -1.60
N SER A 256 4.86 10.97 -2.64
CA SER A 256 5.70 11.84 -3.45
C SER A 256 5.61 11.45 -4.93
N ASN A 257 6.17 12.28 -5.80
CA ASN A 257 6.23 12.03 -7.25
C ASN A 257 7.67 11.75 -7.73
N ILE A 258 8.59 11.42 -6.82
CA ILE A 258 10.02 11.22 -7.16
C ILE A 258 10.21 10.08 -8.16
N ALA A 259 9.27 9.14 -8.20
CA ALA A 259 9.31 7.96 -9.03
C ALA A 259 8.26 7.96 -10.16
N GLU A 260 7.64 9.10 -10.44
CA GLU A 260 6.65 9.23 -11.52
C GLU A 260 7.24 8.80 -12.89
N GLY A 261 6.48 7.96 -13.60
CA GLY A 261 6.87 7.37 -14.88
C GLY A 261 7.86 6.22 -14.77
N LYS A 262 8.08 5.67 -13.56
CA LYS A 262 8.89 4.46 -13.34
C LYS A 262 7.98 3.28 -13.00
N VAL A 263 8.45 2.09 -13.30
CA VAL A 263 7.77 0.83 -12.95
C VAL A 263 8.75 -0.10 -12.27
N VAL A 264 8.37 -0.68 -11.13
CA VAL A 264 9.17 -1.67 -10.40
C VAL A 264 8.54 -3.05 -10.59
N ALA A 265 9.28 -3.95 -11.25
CA ALA A 265 8.91 -5.34 -11.38
C ALA A 265 9.35 -6.16 -10.16
N LEU A 266 8.51 -7.12 -9.78
CA LEU A 266 8.86 -8.22 -8.88
C LEU A 266 8.82 -9.53 -9.63
N ASP A 267 9.83 -10.34 -9.40
CA ASP A 267 9.89 -11.70 -9.91
C ASP A 267 8.84 -12.59 -9.26
N TYR A 268 8.07 -13.30 -10.10
CA TYR A 268 7.09 -14.32 -9.68
C TYR A 268 7.47 -15.70 -10.24
N PHE A 269 8.63 -15.81 -10.89
CA PHE A 269 9.02 -17.00 -11.63
C PHE A 269 10.06 -17.84 -10.88
N PHE A 270 11.15 -17.25 -10.38
CA PHE A 270 12.21 -17.95 -9.66
C PHE A 270 11.82 -18.22 -8.20
N ASN A 271 11.10 -17.28 -7.56
CA ASN A 271 10.35 -17.56 -6.34
C ASN A 271 8.88 -17.85 -6.71
N HIS A 272 8.45 -19.10 -6.54
CA HIS A 272 7.15 -19.57 -7.01
C HIS A 272 6.53 -20.59 -6.05
N GLU A 273 6.34 -20.17 -4.81
CA GLU A 273 5.69 -20.99 -3.80
C GLU A 273 4.16 -21.00 -3.96
N LEU A 274 3.55 -22.18 -3.85
CA LEU A 274 2.10 -22.37 -3.98
C LEU A 274 1.47 -22.84 -2.68
N LYS A 275 0.34 -22.23 -2.30
CA LYS A 275 -0.53 -22.70 -1.21
C LYS A 275 -1.95 -22.91 -1.69
N LYS A 276 -2.74 -23.67 -0.92
CA LYS A 276 -4.17 -23.78 -1.14
C LYS A 276 -4.91 -22.65 -0.44
N ASP A 277 -5.78 -21.96 -1.18
CA ASP A 277 -6.71 -21.00 -0.60
C ASP A 277 -7.87 -21.69 0.14
N LYS A 278 -8.81 -20.89 0.66
CA LYS A 278 -9.99 -21.39 1.41
C LYS A 278 -10.90 -22.28 0.58
N ASP A 279 -10.85 -22.14 -0.74
CA ASP A 279 -11.64 -22.91 -1.70
C ASP A 279 -10.86 -24.13 -2.23
N GLY A 280 -9.63 -24.33 -1.73
CA GLY A 280 -8.75 -25.44 -2.10
C GLY A 280 -7.98 -25.23 -3.40
N LYS A 281 -8.04 -24.05 -4.01
CA LYS A 281 -7.33 -23.71 -5.25
C LYS A 281 -5.88 -23.32 -4.94
N GLU A 282 -4.96 -23.76 -5.79
CA GLU A 282 -3.56 -23.34 -5.70
C GLU A 282 -3.42 -21.86 -6.11
N VAL A 283 -2.78 -21.10 -5.23
CA VAL A 283 -2.44 -19.69 -5.42
C VAL A 283 -0.99 -19.47 -5.02
N GLN A 284 -0.30 -18.64 -5.80
CA GLN A 284 1.05 -18.21 -5.45
C GLN A 284 1.02 -17.37 -4.18
N PHE A 285 1.98 -17.59 -3.30
CA PHE A 285 2.15 -16.86 -2.06
C PHE A 285 3.63 -16.69 -1.76
N HIS A 286 3.92 -15.92 -0.71
CA HIS A 286 5.26 -15.60 -0.25
C HIS A 286 5.99 -14.67 -1.24
N TYR A 287 6.38 -13.50 -0.72
CA TYR A 287 7.02 -12.42 -1.48
C TYR A 287 6.30 -11.98 -2.76
N THR A 288 4.96 -11.96 -2.75
CA THR A 288 4.16 -11.37 -3.83
C THR A 288 3.63 -9.98 -3.44
N TRP A 289 3.33 -9.13 -4.43
CA TRP A 289 2.69 -7.84 -4.22
C TRP A 289 1.34 -7.95 -3.52
N GLU A 290 0.64 -9.07 -3.68
CA GLU A 290 -0.67 -9.32 -3.08
C GLU A 290 -0.58 -9.89 -1.66
N ASP A 291 0.61 -10.26 -1.18
CA ASP A 291 0.79 -10.98 0.07
C ASP A 291 0.62 -10.08 1.31
N LYS A 292 -0.60 -10.11 1.84
CA LYS A 292 -1.01 -9.40 3.05
C LYS A 292 -0.73 -10.15 4.34
N GLU A 293 -0.17 -11.36 4.31
CA GLU A 293 0.11 -12.16 5.52
C GLU A 293 1.38 -11.71 6.26
N ASN A 294 1.89 -10.51 5.94
CA ASN A 294 3.07 -9.87 6.52
C ASN A 294 4.39 -10.51 6.07
N SER A 295 4.57 -10.79 4.77
CA SER A 295 5.89 -11.09 4.18
C SER A 295 6.72 -9.84 3.83
N GLY A 296 6.15 -8.65 4.06
CA GLY A 296 6.78 -7.36 3.79
C GLY A 296 6.49 -6.78 2.40
N PHE A 297 6.24 -7.63 1.40
CA PHE A 297 6.14 -7.16 0.00
C PHE A 297 4.88 -6.37 -0.34
N TYR A 298 3.73 -6.67 0.28
CA TYR A 298 2.55 -5.81 0.14
C TYR A 298 2.87 -4.37 0.60
N GLU A 299 3.55 -4.22 1.73
CA GLU A 299 3.94 -2.89 2.24
C GLU A 299 5.04 -2.24 1.41
N LEU A 300 5.98 -3.04 0.89
CA LEU A 300 6.96 -2.55 -0.06
C LEU A 300 6.31 -2.02 -1.35
N GLY A 301 5.34 -2.75 -1.91
CA GLY A 301 4.56 -2.35 -3.08
C GLY A 301 3.82 -1.03 -2.82
N ASN A 302 3.13 -0.94 -1.69
CA ASN A 302 2.50 0.31 -1.25
C ASN A 302 3.51 1.46 -1.15
N MET A 303 4.69 1.23 -0.56
CA MET A 303 5.76 2.23 -0.45
C MET A 303 6.29 2.68 -1.81
N ILE A 304 6.47 1.76 -2.75
CA ILE A 304 6.91 2.05 -4.12
C ILE A 304 5.85 2.88 -4.85
N GLU A 305 4.58 2.47 -4.77
CA GLU A 305 3.47 3.25 -5.32
C GLU A 305 3.43 4.64 -4.67
N ASN A 306 3.69 4.74 -3.36
CA ASN A 306 3.75 6.00 -2.63
C ASN A 306 4.84 6.95 -3.11
N PHE A 307 5.92 6.46 -3.71
CA PHE A 307 6.90 7.30 -4.42
C PHE A 307 6.44 7.76 -5.82
N GLY A 308 5.32 7.22 -6.31
CA GLY A 308 4.74 7.54 -7.62
C GLY A 308 5.08 6.54 -8.73
N ALA A 309 5.75 5.42 -8.41
CA ALA A 309 6.04 4.36 -9.38
C ALA A 309 4.84 3.42 -9.57
N GLY A 310 4.74 2.79 -10.73
CA GLY A 310 3.92 1.60 -10.90
C GLY A 310 4.62 0.35 -10.36
N ILE A 311 3.85 -0.69 -10.08
CA ILE A 311 4.36 -2.04 -9.80
C ILE A 311 3.94 -3.00 -10.91
N TYR A 312 4.71 -4.07 -11.12
CA TYR A 312 4.47 -5.09 -12.13
C TYR A 312 4.98 -6.44 -11.62
N GLU A 313 4.32 -7.52 -12.03
CA GLU A 313 4.73 -8.90 -11.78
C GLU A 313 5.36 -9.52 -13.04
N VAL A 314 6.43 -10.30 -12.86
CA VAL A 314 7.09 -11.05 -13.95
C VAL A 314 6.82 -12.55 -13.75
N PRO A 315 5.73 -13.10 -14.32
CA PRO A 315 5.26 -14.46 -14.01
C PRO A 315 5.95 -15.57 -14.81
N ALA A 316 6.89 -15.21 -15.70
CA ALA A 316 7.57 -16.14 -16.59
C ALA A 316 9.06 -15.84 -16.62
N SER A 317 9.85 -16.79 -17.13
CA SER A 317 11.29 -16.59 -17.33
C SER A 317 11.56 -15.25 -18.05
N PRO A 318 12.31 -14.33 -17.42
CA PRO A 318 12.38 -12.95 -17.84
C PRO A 318 13.06 -12.82 -19.21
N LYS A 319 12.46 -12.01 -20.06
CA LYS A 319 12.98 -11.66 -21.39
C LYS A 319 13.28 -10.18 -21.45
N TYR A 320 14.30 -9.80 -22.21
CA TYR A 320 14.71 -8.42 -22.42
C TYR A 320 13.55 -7.53 -22.91
N ASP A 321 12.73 -8.04 -23.83
CA ASP A 321 11.59 -7.29 -24.37
C ASP A 321 10.50 -7.02 -23.34
N GLU A 322 10.36 -7.89 -22.35
CA GLU A 322 9.47 -7.66 -21.21
C GLU A 322 10.10 -6.68 -20.23
N LEU A 323 11.37 -6.90 -19.84
CA LEU A 323 12.06 -6.06 -18.87
C LEU A 323 12.24 -4.60 -19.34
N LYS A 324 12.28 -4.34 -20.65
CA LYS A 324 12.28 -2.97 -21.20
C LYS A 324 11.07 -2.12 -20.76
N LYS A 325 9.98 -2.75 -20.31
CA LYS A 325 8.77 -2.09 -19.82
C LYS A 325 8.88 -1.66 -18.36
N VAL A 326 9.98 -1.98 -17.68
CA VAL A 326 10.19 -1.65 -16.27
C VAL A 326 11.50 -0.93 -16.03
N SER A 327 11.53 -0.12 -14.99
CA SER A 327 12.67 0.68 -14.55
C SER A 327 13.58 -0.10 -13.63
N MET A 328 13.00 -0.97 -12.81
CA MET A 328 13.65 -1.76 -11.79
C MET A 328 13.06 -3.17 -11.78
N TYR A 329 13.88 -4.18 -11.49
CA TYR A 329 13.46 -5.56 -11.37
C TYR A 329 14.05 -6.16 -10.10
N ILE A 330 13.18 -6.68 -9.24
CA ILE A 330 13.54 -7.30 -7.97
C ILE A 330 13.43 -8.81 -8.13
N ILE A 331 14.53 -9.53 -7.86
CA ILE A 331 14.50 -10.98 -7.69
C ILE A 331 14.75 -11.25 -6.21
N VAL A 332 13.84 -12.02 -5.63
CA VAL A 332 13.78 -12.39 -4.23
C VAL A 332 13.87 -13.89 -4.13
N ASP A 333 14.72 -14.37 -3.22
CA ASP A 333 14.71 -15.72 -2.66
C ASP A 333 14.31 -16.85 -3.63
N PRO A 334 15.08 -17.12 -4.69
CA PRO A 334 14.77 -18.22 -5.62
C PRO A 334 14.58 -19.57 -4.91
N ASP A 335 13.51 -20.26 -5.27
CA ASP A 335 13.05 -21.47 -4.58
C ASP A 335 14.09 -22.60 -4.61
N THR A 336 14.17 -23.32 -3.50
CA THR A 336 14.88 -24.60 -3.44
C THR A 336 13.89 -25.77 -3.57
N PRO A 337 14.37 -27.01 -3.81
CA PRO A 337 13.53 -28.20 -3.74
C PRO A 337 12.85 -28.45 -2.38
N LYS A 338 13.21 -27.68 -1.34
CA LYS A 338 12.62 -27.74 -0.01
C LYS A 338 11.26 -27.04 0.02
N GLU A 339 11.14 -25.87 -0.61
CA GLU A 339 9.87 -25.12 -0.72
C GLU A 339 9.02 -25.65 -1.88
N THR A 340 9.64 -25.85 -3.05
CA THR A 340 8.93 -26.11 -4.30
C THR A 340 9.44 -27.41 -4.94
N ALA A 341 8.54 -28.37 -5.21
CA ALA A 341 8.94 -29.69 -5.72
C ALA A 341 9.62 -29.66 -7.09
N SER A 342 9.41 -28.61 -7.88
CA SER A 342 10.05 -28.38 -9.18
C SER A 342 10.36 -26.90 -9.38
N PRO A 343 11.42 -26.38 -8.73
CA PRO A 343 11.77 -24.97 -8.78
C PRO A 343 12.15 -24.54 -10.19
N ASN A 344 11.84 -23.29 -10.54
CA ASN A 344 12.33 -22.68 -11.76
C ASN A 344 13.75 -22.15 -11.51
N PHE A 345 14.79 -22.91 -11.86
CA PHE A 345 16.16 -22.45 -11.66
C PHE A 345 16.57 -21.34 -12.65
N MET A 346 17.47 -20.47 -12.20
CA MET A 346 18.08 -19.42 -13.03
C MET A 346 18.82 -20.03 -14.24
N SER A 347 18.22 -19.91 -15.42
CA SER A 347 18.80 -20.43 -16.66
C SER A 347 19.83 -19.49 -17.29
N ASP A 348 20.79 -20.03 -18.06
CA ASP A 348 21.76 -19.22 -18.81
C ASP A 348 21.08 -18.21 -19.75
N SER A 349 19.93 -18.58 -20.33
CA SER A 349 19.14 -17.68 -21.18
C SER A 349 18.62 -16.49 -20.38
N ALA A 350 18.05 -16.72 -19.19
CA ALA A 350 17.57 -15.64 -18.33
C ALA A 350 18.72 -14.73 -17.89
N VAL A 351 19.88 -15.31 -17.55
CA VAL A 351 21.09 -14.55 -17.20
C VAL A 351 21.48 -13.58 -18.31
N VAL A 352 21.49 -14.03 -19.57
CA VAL A 352 21.83 -13.20 -20.73
C VAL A 352 20.81 -12.07 -20.92
N GLU A 353 19.51 -12.37 -20.84
CA GLU A 353 18.43 -11.40 -21.04
C GLU A 353 18.43 -10.31 -19.95
N ILE A 354 18.56 -10.70 -18.68
CA ILE A 354 18.64 -9.77 -17.54
C ILE A 354 19.91 -8.92 -17.63
N ALA A 355 21.08 -9.53 -17.84
CA ALA A 355 22.35 -8.81 -17.91
C ALA A 355 22.38 -7.79 -19.07
N LYS A 356 21.77 -8.13 -20.21
CA LYS A 356 21.58 -7.20 -21.32
C LYS A 356 20.70 -6.02 -20.91
N TRP A 357 19.56 -6.27 -20.27
CA TRP A 357 18.65 -5.22 -19.81
C TRP A 357 19.31 -4.28 -18.78
N VAL A 358 20.05 -4.83 -17.81
CA VAL A 358 20.83 -4.02 -16.86
C VAL A 358 21.82 -3.13 -17.61
N LYS A 359 22.61 -3.68 -18.53
CA LYS A 359 23.60 -2.89 -19.29
C LYS A 359 22.98 -1.70 -20.02
N ASP A 360 21.72 -1.81 -20.47
CA ASP A 360 20.99 -0.76 -21.18
C ASP A 360 20.35 0.29 -20.26
N GLY A 361 20.35 0.06 -18.94
CA GLY A 361 19.91 1.04 -17.94
C GLY A 361 18.90 0.53 -16.91
N GLY A 362 18.62 -0.76 -16.90
CA GLY A 362 17.82 -1.38 -15.85
C GLY A 362 18.48 -1.30 -14.48
N VAL A 363 17.67 -1.22 -13.43
CA VAL A 363 18.12 -1.38 -12.04
C VAL A 363 17.72 -2.76 -11.54
N LEU A 364 18.69 -3.63 -11.32
CA LEU A 364 18.46 -4.96 -10.77
C LEU A 364 18.66 -4.96 -9.26
N VAL A 365 17.73 -5.54 -8.54
CA VAL A 365 17.76 -5.68 -7.09
C VAL A 365 17.75 -7.17 -6.78
N LEU A 366 18.83 -7.64 -6.17
CA LEU A 366 19.03 -9.04 -5.82
C LEU A 366 18.93 -9.19 -4.31
N PHE A 367 17.94 -9.93 -3.88
CA PHE A 367 17.74 -10.23 -2.50
C PHE A 367 17.73 -11.75 -2.33
N THR A 368 18.65 -12.27 -1.53
CA THR A 368 18.69 -13.70 -1.21
C THR A 368 18.14 -13.93 0.19
N ASN A 369 17.97 -15.19 0.56
CA ASN A 369 17.78 -15.63 1.95
C ASN A 369 19.05 -16.32 2.46
N ASP A 370 18.98 -17.03 3.57
CA ASP A 370 20.12 -17.69 4.19
C ASP A 370 20.42 -19.08 3.60
N ALA A 371 21.58 -19.62 3.97
CA ALA A 371 22.04 -20.92 3.46
C ALA A 371 21.00 -22.04 3.69
N GLY A 372 20.54 -22.64 2.60
CA GLY A 372 19.55 -23.73 2.60
C GLY A 372 18.10 -23.28 2.51
N ASN A 373 17.83 -21.98 2.42
CA ASN A 373 16.50 -21.40 2.16
C ASN A 373 16.43 -20.60 0.85
N CYS A 374 17.57 -20.40 0.17
CA CYS A 374 17.67 -19.78 -1.15
C CYS A 374 18.49 -20.68 -2.08
N GLU A 375 18.10 -20.76 -3.35
CA GLU A 375 18.89 -21.46 -4.37
C GLU A 375 20.07 -20.59 -4.81
N PHE A 376 21.28 -20.91 -4.35
CA PHE A 376 22.47 -20.10 -4.64
C PHE A 376 23.22 -20.53 -5.90
N GLU A 377 23.22 -21.81 -6.26
CA GLU A 377 24.09 -22.35 -7.32
C GLU A 377 23.78 -21.71 -8.67
N ASN A 378 22.51 -21.72 -9.08
CA ASN A 378 22.11 -21.12 -10.35
C ASN A 378 21.92 -19.62 -10.22
N PHE A 379 21.43 -19.13 -9.09
CA PHE A 379 21.28 -17.68 -8.88
C PHE A 379 22.61 -16.92 -8.94
N ASN A 380 23.70 -17.47 -8.40
CA ASN A 380 25.02 -16.84 -8.46
C ASN A 380 25.54 -16.70 -9.92
N LYS A 381 25.08 -17.52 -10.87
CA LYS A 381 25.42 -17.34 -12.30
C LYS A 381 24.97 -15.98 -12.83
N LEU A 382 23.88 -15.43 -12.30
CA LEU A 382 23.40 -14.08 -12.61
C LEU A 382 24.23 -13.03 -11.88
N SER A 383 24.34 -13.12 -10.55
CA SER A 383 24.98 -12.08 -9.74
C SER A 383 26.46 -11.91 -10.09
N GLU A 384 27.15 -13.00 -10.44
CA GLU A 384 28.56 -12.99 -10.84
C GLU A 384 28.81 -12.23 -12.14
N LYS A 385 27.80 -12.08 -13.03
CA LYS A 385 27.92 -11.18 -14.21
C LYS A 385 28.17 -9.74 -13.82
N PHE A 386 27.85 -9.38 -12.59
CA PHE A 386 28.01 -8.04 -12.04
C PHE A 386 29.12 -7.97 -10.99
N GLY A 387 29.87 -9.06 -10.78
CA GLY A 387 30.96 -9.15 -9.81
C GLY A 387 30.52 -9.42 -8.37
N ILE A 388 29.31 -9.95 -8.17
CA ILE A 388 28.72 -10.23 -6.85
C ILE A 388 28.56 -11.74 -6.71
N HIS A 389 29.14 -12.33 -5.67
CA HIS A 389 28.93 -13.73 -5.32
C HIS A 389 28.37 -13.80 -3.89
N PHE A 390 27.18 -14.36 -3.73
CA PHE A 390 26.61 -14.63 -2.42
C PHE A 390 27.23 -15.89 -1.83
N ASN A 391 27.78 -15.77 -0.62
CA ASN A 391 28.36 -16.91 0.09
C ASN A 391 27.24 -17.73 0.74
N GLU A 392 27.32 -19.06 0.67
CA GLU A 392 26.38 -19.98 1.32
C GLU A 392 26.65 -20.08 2.83
N VAL A 393 26.37 -18.99 3.54
CA VAL A 393 26.52 -18.86 5.00
C VAL A 393 25.23 -18.30 5.61
N SER A 394 25.03 -18.55 6.90
CA SER A 394 23.94 -17.97 7.70
C SER A 394 24.55 -17.19 8.87
N ARG A 395 24.86 -15.91 8.63
CA ARG A 395 25.40 -14.98 9.65
C ARG A 395 24.25 -14.41 10.48
N ASN A 396 24.47 -14.12 11.75
CA ASN A 396 23.41 -13.64 12.66
C ASN A 396 22.20 -14.60 12.70
N ARG A 397 22.46 -15.90 12.84
CA ARG A 397 21.42 -16.91 13.06
C ARG A 397 20.85 -16.76 14.47
N LEU A 398 19.53 -16.64 14.57
CA LEU A 398 18.85 -16.27 15.83
C LEU A 398 17.67 -17.18 16.13
N THR A 399 17.44 -17.41 17.42
CA THR A 399 16.24 -18.11 17.90
C THR A 399 15.44 -17.18 18.80
N GLY A 400 14.18 -16.90 18.44
CA GLY A 400 13.26 -16.13 19.29
C GLY A 400 13.55 -14.63 19.31
N THR A 401 13.64 -14.02 20.49
CA THR A 401 13.63 -12.56 20.71
C THR A 401 15.02 -11.93 20.79
N GLU A 402 16.05 -12.55 20.22
CA GLU A 402 17.44 -12.09 20.29
C GLU A 402 17.75 -10.96 19.29
N PHE A 403 16.86 -9.97 19.16
CA PHE A 403 16.93 -8.93 18.13
C PHE A 403 18.28 -8.20 18.09
N TYR A 404 18.89 -7.95 19.24
CA TYR A 404 20.13 -7.18 19.34
C TYR A 404 21.35 -7.87 18.69
N LYS A 405 21.31 -9.17 18.44
CA LYS A 405 22.39 -9.87 17.71
C LYS A 405 22.31 -9.64 16.19
N GLY A 406 21.15 -9.28 15.66
CA GLY A 406 20.97 -8.87 14.26
C GLY A 406 21.05 -7.36 14.06
N LYS A 407 21.43 -6.61 15.10
CA LYS A 407 21.43 -5.15 15.08
C LYS A 407 22.67 -4.62 14.36
N PHE A 408 22.42 -3.71 13.43
CA PHE A 408 23.42 -2.80 12.89
C PHE A 408 23.05 -1.38 13.30
N ASP A 409 24.02 -0.60 13.77
CA ASP A 409 23.79 0.77 14.27
C ASP A 409 24.92 1.77 13.96
N ARG A 410 25.84 1.40 13.07
CA ARG A 410 26.98 2.23 12.68
C ARG A 410 26.93 2.56 11.19
N PHE A 411 26.38 3.73 10.87
CA PHE A 411 26.11 4.13 9.48
C PHE A 411 26.67 5.52 9.10
N PRO A 412 27.98 5.78 9.26
CA PRO A 412 28.53 7.11 8.98
C PRO A 412 28.39 7.48 7.49
N GLY A 413 27.55 8.48 7.20
CA GLY A 413 27.39 9.02 5.84
C GLY A 413 26.77 8.06 4.82
N HIS A 414 26.12 6.98 5.27
CA HIS A 414 25.61 5.94 4.39
C HIS A 414 24.33 6.37 3.66
N PRO A 415 24.23 6.18 2.32
CA PRO A 415 23.09 6.70 1.53
C PRO A 415 21.75 6.07 1.92
N ILE A 416 21.73 4.77 2.23
CA ILE A 416 20.52 4.03 2.60
C ILE A 416 20.13 4.29 4.07
N PHE A 417 21.11 4.57 4.93
CA PHE A 417 20.88 4.68 6.38
C PHE A 417 20.96 6.12 6.87
N LYS A 418 20.75 7.10 5.98
CA LYS A 418 20.71 8.50 6.35
C LYS A 418 19.61 8.74 7.39
N GLY A 419 20.02 9.19 8.58
CA GLY A 419 19.13 9.44 9.70
C GLY A 419 18.52 8.19 10.31
N VAL A 420 19.03 6.99 9.97
CA VAL A 420 18.62 5.71 10.58
C VAL A 420 19.57 5.41 11.74
N ASN A 421 19.02 5.11 12.92
CA ASN A 421 19.77 4.83 14.14
C ASN A 421 20.17 3.36 14.22
N SER A 422 19.23 2.45 13.91
CA SER A 422 19.53 1.02 13.87
C SER A 422 18.62 0.28 12.92
N VAL A 423 19.13 -0.82 12.35
CA VAL A 423 18.34 -1.79 11.61
C VAL A 423 18.61 -3.19 12.11
N TYR A 424 17.63 -4.07 11.90
CA TYR A 424 17.71 -5.49 12.20
C TYR A 424 17.80 -6.29 10.91
N LEU A 425 18.89 -7.03 10.74
CA LEU A 425 19.04 -8.08 9.72
C LEU A 425 19.52 -9.36 10.40
N LYS A 426 18.89 -10.48 10.07
CA LYS A 426 19.23 -11.81 10.58
C LYS A 426 19.59 -12.72 9.41
N GLU A 427 20.21 -13.86 9.71
CA GLU A 427 20.39 -14.96 8.75
C GLU A 427 20.99 -14.48 7.40
N ILE A 428 21.99 -13.61 7.45
CA ILE A 428 22.50 -12.92 6.27
C ILE A 428 23.50 -13.83 5.54
N SER A 429 23.34 -13.94 4.22
CA SER A 429 24.40 -14.37 3.31
C SER A 429 25.38 -13.22 3.06
N THR A 430 26.66 -13.39 3.41
CA THR A 430 27.70 -12.40 3.12
C THR A 430 28.10 -12.44 1.65
N ILE A 431 28.73 -11.37 1.16
CA ILE A 431 29.05 -11.21 -0.27
C ILE A 431 30.56 -11.23 -0.50
N LYS A 432 31.01 -11.96 -1.52
CA LYS A 432 32.34 -11.82 -2.11
C LYS A 432 32.25 -10.98 -3.37
N LEU A 433 33.23 -10.09 -3.55
CA LEU A 433 33.25 -9.11 -4.64
C LEU A 433 34.37 -9.35 -5.64
N SER A 434 34.09 -9.05 -6.90
CA SER A 434 35.06 -8.80 -7.95
C SER A 434 34.64 -7.56 -8.76
N SER A 435 35.58 -6.89 -9.41
CA SER A 435 35.27 -5.74 -10.26
C SER A 435 34.20 -6.11 -11.31
N PRO A 436 33.19 -5.25 -11.56
CA PRO A 436 33.06 -3.86 -11.11
C PRO A 436 32.24 -3.67 -9.82
N ALA A 437 31.96 -4.73 -9.06
CA ALA A 437 31.19 -4.60 -7.83
C ALA A 437 31.99 -3.95 -6.70
N GLU A 438 31.28 -3.21 -5.86
CA GLU A 438 31.81 -2.50 -4.70
C GLU A 438 30.91 -2.77 -3.48
N ALA A 439 31.53 -2.81 -2.30
CA ALA A 439 30.79 -2.89 -1.04
C ALA A 439 30.10 -1.56 -0.77
N ILE A 440 28.82 -1.59 -0.39
CA ILE A 440 28.10 -0.39 0.09
C ILE A 440 27.98 -0.40 1.61
N PHE A 441 27.88 -1.58 2.23
CA PHE A 441 27.89 -1.74 3.68
C PHE A 441 28.70 -2.97 4.08
N THR A 442 29.62 -2.79 5.04
CA THR A 442 30.45 -3.85 5.60
C THR A 442 30.35 -3.87 7.12
N ASP A 443 30.61 -5.03 7.70
CA ASP A 443 30.74 -5.20 9.15
C ASP A 443 31.98 -6.06 9.45
N GLY A 444 33.06 -5.38 9.83
CA GLY A 444 34.40 -5.98 9.84
C GLY A 444 34.86 -6.29 8.41
N GLU A 445 35.25 -7.53 8.17
CA GLU A 445 35.68 -8.03 6.85
C GLU A 445 34.51 -8.51 5.96
N ASP A 446 33.33 -8.70 6.56
CA ASP A 446 32.16 -9.19 5.85
C ASP A 446 31.51 -8.06 5.04
N VAL A 447 31.26 -8.31 3.76
CA VAL A 447 30.40 -7.45 2.93
C VAL A 447 28.95 -7.88 3.14
N ILE A 448 28.12 -6.97 3.63
CA ILE A 448 26.71 -7.21 3.93
C ILE A 448 25.83 -6.75 2.77
N MET A 449 26.18 -5.63 2.14
CA MET A 449 25.50 -5.12 0.97
C MET A 449 26.52 -4.75 -0.10
N ALA A 450 26.15 -4.97 -1.35
CA ALA A 450 26.98 -4.66 -2.49
C ALA A 450 26.20 -3.91 -3.56
N CYS A 451 26.93 -3.20 -4.41
CA CYS A 451 26.39 -2.63 -5.63
C CYS A 451 27.35 -2.79 -6.80
N SER A 452 26.84 -2.67 -8.01
CA SER A 452 27.64 -2.74 -9.22
C SER A 452 27.05 -1.82 -10.28
N LYS A 453 27.91 -1.01 -10.91
CA LYS A 453 27.51 -0.16 -12.03
C LYS A 453 27.98 -0.81 -13.33
N VAL A 454 27.04 -1.24 -14.17
CA VAL A 454 27.34 -1.97 -15.40
C VAL A 454 26.66 -1.32 -16.59
N GLY A 455 27.46 -0.85 -17.55
CA GLY A 455 26.95 -0.04 -18.66
C GLY A 455 26.23 1.21 -18.13
N ASN A 456 24.96 1.35 -18.51
CA ASN A 456 24.09 2.43 -18.05
C ASN A 456 23.21 2.04 -16.85
N GLY A 457 23.27 0.80 -16.38
CA GLY A 457 22.43 0.29 -15.30
C GLY A 457 23.13 0.21 -13.96
N PHE A 458 22.40 -0.38 -13.02
CA PHE A 458 22.82 -0.50 -11.64
C PHE A 458 22.32 -1.81 -11.04
N VAL A 459 23.13 -2.44 -10.19
CA VAL A 459 22.77 -3.63 -9.43
C VAL A 459 22.95 -3.34 -7.96
N PHE A 460 21.98 -3.74 -7.14
CA PHE A 460 22.08 -3.74 -5.67
C PHE A 460 21.84 -5.16 -5.17
N ALA A 461 22.60 -5.57 -4.15
CA ALA A 461 22.53 -6.89 -3.58
C ALA A 461 22.63 -6.86 -2.05
N VAL A 462 21.81 -7.68 -1.38
CA VAL A 462 21.86 -7.92 0.07
C VAL A 462 21.28 -9.30 0.35
N GLY A 463 21.89 -10.05 1.28
CA GLY A 463 21.33 -11.31 1.79
C GLY A 463 20.38 -11.07 2.95
N ASP A 464 19.29 -11.86 3.00
CA ASP A 464 18.12 -11.75 3.89
C ASP A 464 17.82 -10.28 4.24
N PRO A 465 17.36 -9.47 3.26
CA PRO A 465 17.05 -8.08 3.55
C PRO A 465 15.99 -8.01 4.64
N TRP A 466 16.14 -7.02 5.51
CA TRP A 466 15.15 -6.62 6.51
C TRP A 466 13.78 -6.24 5.94
N ILE A 467 13.66 -6.25 4.61
CA ILE A 467 12.47 -5.94 3.85
C ILE A 467 11.52 -7.16 3.78
N TYR A 468 12.00 -8.33 4.22
CA TYR A 468 11.24 -9.57 4.29
C TYR A 468 10.57 -9.77 5.63
N ASN A 469 9.56 -10.64 5.59
CA ASN A 469 8.97 -11.24 6.76
C ASN A 469 8.18 -10.22 7.58
N GLU A 470 8.10 -10.48 8.87
CA GLU A 470 7.54 -9.67 9.94
C GLU A 470 8.34 -8.44 10.41
N TYR A 471 9.60 -8.29 9.99
CA TYR A 471 10.54 -7.32 10.56
C TYR A 471 10.70 -6.05 9.72
N TYR A 472 9.87 -5.93 8.68
CA TYR A 472 9.78 -4.74 7.82
C TYR A 472 9.51 -3.46 8.62
N ASP A 473 8.70 -3.57 9.67
CA ASP A 473 8.30 -2.49 10.56
C ASP A 473 8.31 -2.94 12.04
N ASN A 474 7.80 -2.09 12.92
CA ASN A 474 7.77 -2.34 14.36
C ASN A 474 6.60 -3.23 14.82
N ARG A 475 5.98 -4.03 13.92
CA ARG A 475 4.96 -5.03 14.33
C ARG A 475 5.55 -6.12 15.21
N LYS A 476 6.75 -6.61 14.86
CA LYS A 476 7.52 -7.58 15.68
C LYS A 476 8.83 -7.02 16.23
N LEU A 477 9.32 -5.89 15.70
CA LEU A 477 10.55 -5.26 16.18
C LEU A 477 10.28 -4.23 17.27
N PRO A 478 11.17 -4.12 18.27
CA PRO A 478 11.25 -2.94 19.13
C PRO A 478 11.33 -1.63 18.35
N VAL A 479 10.82 -0.54 18.94
CA VAL A 479 10.65 0.76 18.26
C VAL A 479 11.97 1.43 17.83
N GLU A 480 13.09 1.05 18.44
CA GLU A 480 14.42 1.57 18.10
C GLU A 480 14.94 1.10 16.74
N PHE A 481 14.38 0.01 16.18
CA PHE A 481 14.73 -0.48 14.86
C PHE A 481 13.93 0.28 13.79
N GLU A 482 14.64 0.94 12.89
CA GLU A 482 14.07 1.83 11.87
C GLU A 482 14.09 1.16 10.48
N ASN A 483 13.78 -0.14 10.43
CA ASN A 483 13.78 -0.97 9.23
C ASN A 483 12.94 -0.38 8.08
N TYR A 484 11.71 0.07 8.38
CA TYR A 484 10.85 0.73 7.39
C TYR A 484 11.49 1.98 6.79
N LYS A 485 12.14 2.80 7.64
CA LYS A 485 12.82 4.03 7.22
C LYS A 485 14.03 3.72 6.33
N ALA A 486 14.79 2.69 6.68
CA ALA A 486 15.88 2.20 5.85
C ALA A 486 15.39 1.66 4.50
N ALA A 487 14.26 0.93 4.48
CA ALA A 487 13.64 0.46 3.24
C ALA A 487 13.19 1.64 2.36
N LYS A 488 12.55 2.65 2.95
CA LYS A 488 12.16 3.90 2.28
C LYS A 488 13.36 4.60 1.65
N ASN A 489 14.45 4.75 2.39
CA ASN A 489 15.68 5.36 1.89
C ASN A 489 16.31 4.53 0.77
N LEU A 490 16.37 3.19 0.91
CA LEU A 490 16.88 2.29 -0.12
C LEU A 490 16.12 2.46 -1.44
N PHE A 491 14.79 2.37 -1.40
CA PHE A 491 13.99 2.42 -2.60
C PHE A 491 13.96 3.82 -3.23
N ALA A 492 13.97 4.89 -2.44
CA ALA A 492 14.17 6.23 -2.98
C ALA A 492 15.52 6.34 -3.74
N TRP A 493 16.61 5.86 -3.13
CA TRP A 493 17.95 5.88 -3.72
C TRP A 493 18.08 4.99 -4.97
N LEU A 494 17.45 3.82 -4.99
CA LEU A 494 17.42 2.94 -6.16
C LEU A 494 16.56 3.53 -7.28
N LEU A 495 15.42 4.15 -6.95
CA LEU A 495 14.56 4.81 -7.92
C LEU A 495 15.23 6.04 -8.53
N GLU A 496 16.07 6.78 -7.81
CA GLU A 496 16.89 7.86 -8.39
C GLU A 496 17.83 7.36 -9.49
N LYS A 497 18.30 6.11 -9.40
CA LYS A 497 19.19 5.49 -10.40
C LYS A 497 18.47 4.90 -11.59
N SER A 498 17.17 4.60 -11.45
CA SER A 498 16.40 3.96 -12.50
C SER A 498 15.92 4.96 -13.54
N LYS A 499 15.67 4.50 -14.77
CA LYS A 499 15.16 5.34 -15.85
C LYS A 499 13.63 5.31 -15.88
N ARG A 500 12.99 6.36 -16.39
CA ARG A 500 11.55 6.29 -16.71
C ARG A 500 11.31 5.28 -17.81
N VAL A 501 10.18 4.58 -17.75
CA VAL A 501 9.70 3.74 -18.86
C VAL A 501 9.18 4.70 -19.93
N ARG A 502 9.61 4.51 -21.18
CA ARG A 502 9.26 5.38 -22.31
C ARG A 502 7.92 5.02 -22.93
#